data_AF-A0A3N7GPM8-F1
#
_entry.id   AF-A0A3N7GPM8-F1
#
_cell.length_a   1.000
_cell.length_b   1.000
_cell.length_c   1.000
_cell.angle_alpha   90.00
_cell.angle_beta   90.00
_cell.angle_gamma   90.00
#
_symmetry.space_group_name_H-M   'P 1'
#
loop_
_entity.id
_entity.type
_entity.pdbx_description
1 polymer ?
#
loop_
_entity_poly.entity_id
_entity_poly.type
_entity_poly.pdbx_seq_one_letter_code
_entity_poly.pdbx_strand_id
1 'polypeptide(L)'
;MRLMVVRDAYDTMLMHLHLNTVNRFKTSLEQSLNEGKEYVAAIHLCSQSCMREFDQVCEDAAIQQSEWNASKFREKLICDMLSEMMAKYKKQITLVLAKRVESLLEAGERDTWASIRNLFECNTEAAVSEFSDAAVSFNLHSSEIDTKLQHLRKHARKLLKKKARQAADARRVLMRMKDRFGAYSRFSQVLSHYENSISWYNWTEEINLDEIERNALSESLRILSIMAAIRFDEMPDQIENVLYSSLMDGTVLDPPA
;
A
#
# COMPACT_ATOMS: atom_id res chain seq x y z
N MET A 1 17.84 2.19 52.82
CA MET A 1 18.62 2.96 51.82
C MET A 1 19.43 2.06 50.86
N ARG A 2 20.26 1.11 51.33
CA ARG A 2 21.10 0.26 50.44
C ARG A 2 20.31 -0.61 49.43
N LEU A 3 19.26 -1.30 49.85
CA LEU A 3 18.46 -2.16 48.95
C LEU A 3 17.73 -1.38 47.84
N MET A 4 17.36 -0.12 48.10
CA MET A 4 16.70 0.75 47.13
C MET A 4 17.66 1.14 46.01
N VAL A 5 18.90 1.52 46.36
CA VAL A 5 19.95 1.84 45.39
C VAL A 5 20.31 0.64 44.50
N VAL A 6 20.37 -0.58 45.07
CA VAL A 6 20.63 -1.80 44.27
C VAL A 6 19.48 -2.10 43.32
N ARG A 7 18.22 -1.87 43.74
CA ARG A 7 17.04 -2.01 42.87
C ARG A 7 17.05 -1.00 41.73
N ASP A 8 17.30 0.28 42.03
CA ASP A 8 17.34 1.34 41.02
C ASP A 8 18.44 1.08 39.97
N ALA A 9 19.60 0.57 40.41
CA ALA A 9 20.68 0.17 39.51
C ALA A 9 20.28 -1.03 38.62
N TYR A 10 19.60 -2.02 39.18
CA TYR A 10 19.09 -3.18 38.43
C TYR A 10 18.05 -2.77 37.38
N ASP A 11 17.07 -1.94 37.75
CA ASP A 11 16.03 -1.45 36.83
C ASP A 11 16.65 -0.58 35.71
N THR A 12 17.65 0.23 36.04
CA THR A 12 18.41 1.03 35.06
C THR A 12 19.16 0.14 34.07
N MET A 13 19.84 -0.89 34.57
CA MET A 13 20.53 -1.89 33.73
C MET A 13 19.54 -2.60 32.80
N LEU A 14 18.39 -3.07 33.30
CA LEU A 14 17.37 -3.71 32.48
C LEU A 14 16.80 -2.77 31.41
N MET A 15 16.61 -1.49 31.73
CA MET A 15 16.20 -0.47 30.75
C MET A 15 17.24 -0.32 29.64
N HIS A 16 18.52 -0.21 29.99
CA HIS A 16 19.60 -0.12 29.00
C HIS A 16 19.71 -1.37 28.14
N LEU A 17 19.64 -2.56 28.75
CA LEU A 17 19.66 -3.83 28.03
C LEU A 17 18.49 -3.93 27.06
N HIS A 18 17.29 -3.56 27.49
CA HIS A 18 16.08 -3.51 26.67
C HIS A 18 16.27 -2.59 25.45
N LEU A 19 16.67 -1.33 25.67
CA LEU A 19 16.87 -0.37 24.58
C LEU A 19 17.95 -0.81 23.58
N ASN A 20 19.07 -1.33 24.09
CA ASN A 20 20.16 -1.85 23.27
C ASN A 20 19.71 -3.05 22.42
N THR A 21 18.89 -3.93 23.01
CA THR A 21 18.37 -5.11 22.31
C THR A 21 17.37 -4.74 21.22
N VAL A 22 16.47 -3.78 21.46
CA VAL A 22 15.57 -3.24 20.42
C VAL A 22 16.37 -2.63 19.26
N ASN A 23 17.40 -1.84 19.57
CA ASN A 23 18.24 -1.25 18.53
C ASN A 23 19.01 -2.31 17.73
N ARG A 24 19.56 -3.32 18.41
CA ARG A 24 20.25 -4.45 17.78
C ARG A 24 19.32 -5.26 16.88
N PHE A 25 18.08 -5.50 17.31
CA PHE A 25 17.06 -6.15 16.47
C PHE A 25 16.85 -5.36 15.17
N LYS A 26 16.68 -4.03 15.29
CA LYS A 26 16.46 -3.16 14.13
C LYS A 26 17.62 -3.21 13.13
N THR A 27 18.85 -3.02 13.61
CA THR A 27 20.04 -2.99 12.75
C THR A 27 20.32 -4.35 12.11
N SER A 28 20.22 -5.43 12.89
CA SER A 28 20.46 -6.80 12.40
C SER A 28 19.42 -7.21 11.35
N LEU A 29 18.16 -6.80 11.55
CA LEU A 29 17.10 -7.06 10.59
C LEU A 29 17.30 -6.24 9.31
N GLU A 30 17.68 -4.96 9.40
CA GLU A 30 18.00 -4.15 8.21
C GLU A 30 19.17 -4.75 7.43
N GLN A 31 20.23 -5.15 8.11
CA GLN A 31 21.39 -5.79 7.48
C GLN A 31 21.01 -7.10 6.80
N SER A 32 20.28 -7.99 7.48
CA SER A 32 19.86 -9.28 6.93
C SER A 32 19.02 -9.15 5.66
N LEU A 33 18.15 -8.13 5.60
CA LEU A 33 17.35 -7.85 4.41
C LEU A 33 18.19 -7.28 3.26
N ASN A 34 19.19 -6.45 3.58
CA ASN A 34 20.13 -5.93 2.57
C ASN A 34 21.03 -7.04 1.99
N GLU A 35 21.31 -8.08 2.77
CA GLU A 35 21.99 -9.31 2.34
C GLU A 35 21.09 -10.22 1.47
N GLY A 36 19.83 -9.83 1.23
CA GLY A 36 18.90 -10.57 0.39
C GLY A 36 18.24 -11.78 1.08
N LYS A 37 18.33 -11.90 2.41
CA LYS A 37 17.64 -12.96 3.13
C LYS A 37 16.13 -12.77 3.02
N GLU A 38 15.42 -13.89 2.97
CA GLU A 38 13.96 -13.90 3.04
C GLU A 38 13.48 -13.22 4.32
N TYR A 39 12.41 -12.44 4.19
CA TYR A 39 11.96 -11.52 5.23
C TYR A 39 11.59 -12.22 6.53
N VAL A 40 10.83 -13.33 6.44
CA VAL A 40 10.40 -14.14 7.60
C VAL A 40 11.59 -14.80 8.28
N ALA A 41 12.50 -15.41 7.51
CA ALA A 41 13.72 -16.03 8.02
C ALA A 41 14.62 -15.02 8.76
N ALA A 42 14.78 -13.82 8.20
CA ALA A 42 15.55 -12.74 8.82
C ALA A 42 14.95 -12.33 10.18
N ILE A 43 13.62 -12.24 10.29
CA ILE A 43 12.94 -11.93 11.55
C ILE A 43 13.13 -13.04 12.59
N HIS A 44 12.92 -14.31 12.21
CA HIS A 44 13.13 -15.43 13.13
C HIS A 44 14.54 -15.42 13.71
N LEU A 45 15.56 -15.28 12.84
CA LEU A 45 16.96 -15.24 13.27
C LEU A 45 17.27 -14.06 14.19
N CYS A 46 16.83 -12.85 13.81
CA CYS A 46 17.11 -11.64 14.61
C CYS A 46 16.39 -11.68 15.96
N SER A 47 15.11 -12.07 15.98
CA SER A 47 14.31 -12.13 17.21
C SER A 47 14.86 -13.19 18.18
N GLN A 48 15.15 -14.40 17.71
CA GLN A 48 15.72 -15.45 18.55
C GLN A 48 17.09 -15.07 19.12
N SER A 49 17.97 -14.48 18.30
CA SER A 49 19.27 -13.99 18.76
C SER A 49 19.15 -12.88 19.80
N CYS A 50 18.21 -11.94 19.57
CA CYS A 50 17.96 -10.85 20.51
C CYS A 50 17.42 -11.37 21.85
N MET A 51 16.43 -12.27 21.81
CA MET A 51 15.83 -12.85 23.01
C MET A 51 16.84 -13.69 23.81
N ARG A 52 17.65 -14.52 23.14
CA ARG A 52 18.65 -15.35 23.82
C ARG A 52 19.67 -14.51 24.58
N GLU A 53 20.21 -13.47 23.95
CA GLU A 53 21.20 -12.60 24.61
C GLU A 53 20.55 -11.78 25.73
N PHE A 54 19.31 -11.30 25.55
CA PHE A 54 18.58 -10.63 26.62
C PHE A 54 18.38 -11.55 27.83
N ASP A 55 17.90 -12.77 27.60
CA ASP A 55 17.63 -13.76 28.64
C ASP A 55 18.93 -14.15 29.37
N GLN A 56 20.02 -14.38 28.63
CA GLN A 56 21.33 -14.69 29.21
C GLN A 56 21.87 -13.57 30.12
N VAL A 57 21.85 -12.31 29.65
CA VAL A 57 22.31 -11.18 30.48
C VAL A 57 21.42 -10.99 31.72
N CYS A 58 20.12 -11.28 31.61
CA CYS A 58 19.22 -11.24 32.76
C CYS A 58 19.51 -12.34 33.78
N GLU A 59 19.86 -13.55 33.32
CA GLU A 59 20.29 -14.66 34.17
C GLU A 59 21.61 -14.35 34.89
N ASP A 60 22.59 -13.81 34.17
CA ASP A 60 23.91 -13.44 34.73
C ASP A 60 23.79 -12.33 35.80
N ALA A 61 22.77 -11.46 35.68
CA ALA A 61 22.50 -10.38 36.61
C ALA A 61 21.48 -10.75 37.72
N ALA A 62 20.99 -11.99 37.75
CA ALA A 62 19.95 -12.41 38.69
C ALA A 62 20.46 -12.46 40.14
N ILE A 63 19.69 -11.86 41.06
CA ILE A 63 20.02 -11.84 42.49
C ILE A 63 19.19 -12.92 43.19
N GLN A 64 19.82 -14.05 43.55
CA GLN A 64 19.15 -15.26 44.06
C GLN A 64 18.23 -15.06 45.29
N GLN A 65 18.45 -14.02 46.10
CA GLN A 65 17.69 -13.75 47.32
C GLN A 65 16.60 -12.68 47.15
N SER A 66 16.28 -12.26 45.91
CA SER A 66 15.26 -11.25 45.65
C SER A 66 14.15 -11.79 44.75
N GLU A 67 12.94 -11.24 44.88
CA GLU A 67 11.83 -11.50 43.95
C GLU A 67 11.97 -10.72 42.63
N TRP A 68 13.14 -10.13 42.36
CA TRP A 68 13.33 -9.22 41.23
C TRP A 68 13.51 -10.05 39.97
N ASN A 69 12.76 -9.72 38.92
CA ASN A 69 12.84 -10.44 37.66
C ASN A 69 12.66 -9.49 36.47
N ALA A 70 13.18 -9.92 35.33
CA ALA A 70 13.14 -9.15 34.09
C ALA A 70 11.86 -9.35 33.26
N SER A 71 10.84 -10.05 33.80
CA SER A 71 9.64 -10.45 33.04
C SER A 71 8.96 -9.28 32.32
N LYS A 72 8.70 -8.18 33.04
CA LYS A 72 8.09 -6.96 32.48
C LYS A 72 8.94 -6.33 31.37
N PHE A 73 10.26 -6.31 31.53
CA PHE A 73 11.16 -5.79 30.51
C PHE A 73 11.24 -6.71 29.29
N ARG A 74 11.13 -8.02 29.50
CA ARG A 74 11.07 -9.04 28.46
C ARG A 74 9.78 -8.95 27.64
N GLU A 75 8.63 -8.82 28.30
CA GLU A 75 7.33 -8.59 27.65
C GLU A 75 7.35 -7.29 26.84
N LYS A 76 7.89 -6.21 27.43
CA LYS A 76 8.04 -4.93 26.74
C LYS A 76 8.98 -5.05 25.52
N LEU A 77 10.10 -5.76 25.66
CA LEU A 77 11.03 -6.01 24.56
C LEU A 77 10.34 -6.72 23.38
N ILE A 78 9.53 -7.75 23.67
CA ILE A 78 8.72 -8.44 22.66
C ILE A 78 7.79 -7.45 21.94
N CYS A 79 7.02 -6.66 22.70
CA CYS A 79 6.12 -5.64 22.16
C CYS A 79 6.80 -4.61 21.25
N ASP A 80 8.00 -4.17 21.62
CA ASP A 80 8.75 -3.17 20.87
C ASP A 80 9.36 -3.77 19.59
N MET A 81 9.93 -4.97 19.64
CA MET A 81 10.41 -5.69 18.44
C MET A 81 9.28 -5.97 17.45
N LEU A 82 8.10 -6.37 17.94
CA LEU A 82 6.90 -6.56 17.11
C LEU A 82 6.41 -5.27 16.48
N SER A 83 6.53 -4.15 17.20
CA SER A 83 6.14 -2.83 16.68
C SER A 83 7.09 -2.36 15.59
N GLU A 84 8.39 -2.63 15.73
CA GLU A 84 9.40 -2.40 14.67
C GLU A 84 9.12 -3.27 13.43
N MET A 85 8.83 -4.56 13.63
CA MET A 85 8.43 -5.48 12.55
C MET A 85 7.19 -4.96 11.80
N MET A 86 6.15 -4.57 12.55
CA MET A 86 4.92 -4.00 12.00
C MET A 86 5.17 -2.71 11.22
N ALA A 87 6.05 -1.84 11.72
CA ALA A 87 6.40 -0.59 11.04
C ALA A 87 7.06 -0.88 9.68
N LYS A 88 7.93 -1.90 9.60
CA LYS A 88 8.54 -2.32 8.33
C LYS A 88 7.53 -2.89 7.34
N TYR A 89 6.63 -3.77 7.75
CA TYR A 89 5.55 -4.27 6.87
C TYR A 89 4.67 -3.12 6.35
N LYS A 90 4.29 -2.18 7.23
CA LYS A 90 3.54 -0.98 6.81
C LYS A 90 4.31 -0.17 5.76
N LYS A 91 5.62 -0.01 5.94
CA LYS A 91 6.49 0.71 4.98
C LYS A 91 6.54 -0.01 3.63
N GLN A 92 6.73 -1.33 3.63
CA GLN A 92 6.77 -2.13 2.40
C GLN A 92 5.45 -2.10 1.63
N ILE A 93 4.33 -2.38 2.31
CA ILE A 93 2.98 -2.27 1.71
C ILE A 93 2.76 -0.87 1.14
N THR A 94 3.20 0.16 1.87
CA THR A 94 3.06 1.54 1.39
C THR A 94 3.84 1.78 0.10
N LEU A 95 5.08 1.30 0.01
CA LEU A 95 5.91 1.46 -1.18
C LEU A 95 5.35 0.70 -2.38
N VAL A 96 4.99 -0.57 -2.21
CA VAL A 96 4.51 -1.45 -3.29
C VAL A 96 3.16 -1.01 -3.81
N LEU A 97 2.20 -0.76 -2.90
CA LEU A 97 0.83 -0.43 -3.29
C LEU A 97 0.70 1.01 -3.80
N ALA A 98 1.39 1.98 -3.21
CA ALA A 98 1.25 3.39 -3.61
C ALA A 98 1.52 3.60 -5.10
N LYS A 99 2.62 3.02 -5.61
CA LYS A 99 3.02 3.17 -7.01
C LYS A 99 2.06 2.44 -7.95
N ARG A 100 1.73 1.18 -7.63
CA ARG A 100 0.87 0.35 -8.50
C ARG A 100 -0.56 0.89 -8.58
N VAL A 101 -1.12 1.35 -7.47
CA VAL A 101 -2.45 1.98 -7.45
C VAL A 101 -2.48 3.24 -8.29
N GLU A 102 -1.44 4.07 -8.18
CA GLU A 102 -1.33 5.29 -8.99
C GLU A 102 -1.27 4.96 -10.48
N SER A 103 -0.47 3.97 -10.89
CA SER A 103 -0.40 3.51 -12.28
C SER A 103 -1.72 2.92 -12.79
N LEU A 104 -2.44 2.11 -12.00
CA LEU A 104 -3.75 1.56 -12.39
C LEU A 104 -4.81 2.65 -12.57
N LEU A 105 -4.80 3.66 -11.70
CA LEU A 105 -5.67 4.82 -11.82
C LEU A 105 -5.30 5.69 -13.02
N GLU A 106 -4.01 5.82 -13.33
CA GLU A 106 -3.53 6.52 -14.54
C GLU A 106 -3.87 5.78 -15.84
N ALA A 107 -3.88 4.44 -15.82
CA ALA A 107 -4.33 3.61 -16.93
C ALA A 107 -5.83 3.75 -17.18
N GLY A 108 -6.65 3.85 -16.13
CA GLY A 108 -8.08 4.12 -16.24
C GLY A 108 -8.80 3.15 -17.21
N GLU A 109 -8.42 1.88 -17.13
CA GLU A 109 -9.03 0.77 -17.85
C GLU A 109 -10.37 0.39 -17.21
N ARG A 110 -11.23 -0.34 -17.95
CA ARG A 110 -12.57 -0.71 -17.46
C ARG A 110 -12.54 -1.49 -16.16
N ASP A 111 -11.51 -2.31 -15.97
CA ASP A 111 -11.31 -3.16 -14.80
C ASP A 111 -10.45 -2.50 -13.71
N THR A 112 -10.09 -1.21 -13.81
CA THR A 112 -9.16 -0.52 -12.87
C THR A 112 -9.48 -0.83 -11.40
N TRP A 113 -10.75 -0.74 -11.00
CA TRP A 113 -11.14 -1.01 -9.62
C TRP A 113 -11.06 -2.49 -9.23
N ALA A 114 -11.35 -3.41 -10.15
CA ALA A 114 -11.18 -4.85 -9.94
C ALA A 114 -9.69 -5.22 -9.83
N SER A 115 -8.86 -4.68 -10.72
CA SER A 115 -7.40 -4.82 -10.68
C SER A 115 -6.80 -4.25 -9.39
N ILE A 116 -7.31 -3.11 -8.89
CA ILE A 116 -6.92 -2.58 -7.57
C ILE A 116 -7.33 -3.52 -6.44
N ARG A 117 -8.55 -4.09 -6.45
CA ARG A 117 -8.99 -5.03 -5.41
C ARG A 117 -8.10 -6.26 -5.34
N ASN A 118 -7.87 -6.91 -6.47
CA ASN A 118 -6.99 -8.08 -6.57
C ASN A 118 -5.57 -7.75 -6.09
N LEU A 119 -5.02 -6.60 -6.48
CA LEU A 119 -3.72 -6.12 -5.99
C LEU A 119 -3.69 -6.02 -4.46
N PHE A 120 -4.73 -5.44 -3.84
CA PHE A 120 -4.80 -5.31 -2.39
C PHE A 120 -4.98 -6.65 -1.70
N GLU A 121 -5.84 -7.53 -2.22
CA GLU A 121 -6.07 -8.87 -1.68
C GLU A 121 -4.77 -9.67 -1.67
N CYS A 122 -4.11 -9.86 -2.82
CA CYS A 122 -2.87 -10.63 -2.88
C CYS A 122 -1.76 -10.07 -1.98
N ASN A 123 -1.53 -8.74 -1.99
CA ASN A 123 -0.43 -8.16 -1.20
C ASN A 123 -0.76 -8.10 0.29
N THR A 124 -2.03 -7.89 0.65
CA THR A 124 -2.43 -7.85 2.07
C THR A 124 -2.45 -9.24 2.65
N GLU A 125 -2.93 -10.25 1.92
CA GLU A 125 -2.93 -11.65 2.36
C GLU A 125 -1.51 -12.21 2.49
N ALA A 126 -0.64 -11.94 1.51
CA ALA A 126 0.77 -12.30 1.61
C ALA A 126 1.43 -11.67 2.84
N ALA A 127 1.27 -10.36 3.04
CA ALA A 127 1.83 -9.67 4.20
C ALA A 127 1.21 -10.13 5.54
N VAL A 128 -0.08 -10.51 5.55
CA VAL A 128 -0.74 -11.10 6.72
C VAL A 128 -0.15 -12.47 7.05
N SER A 129 0.04 -13.32 6.03
CA SER A 129 0.64 -14.66 6.20
C SER A 129 2.07 -14.55 6.72
N GLU A 130 2.91 -13.75 6.06
CA GLU A 130 4.30 -13.53 6.47
C GLU A 130 4.40 -12.92 7.88
N PHE A 131 3.50 -11.98 8.22
CA PHE A 131 3.46 -11.43 9.58
C PHE A 131 3.07 -12.49 10.60
N SER A 132 2.06 -13.31 10.29
CA SER A 132 1.59 -14.39 11.17
C SER A 132 2.71 -15.39 11.45
N ASP A 133 3.43 -15.82 10.41
CA ASP A 133 4.55 -16.76 10.53
C ASP A 133 5.68 -16.15 11.36
N ALA A 134 6.06 -14.91 11.06
CA ALA A 134 7.10 -14.20 11.81
C ALA A 134 6.72 -13.97 13.28
N ALA A 135 5.43 -13.74 13.56
CA ALA A 135 4.91 -13.51 14.91
C ALA A 135 5.04 -14.74 15.82
N VAL A 136 5.12 -15.96 15.27
CA VAL A 136 5.35 -17.20 16.04
C VAL A 136 6.64 -17.10 16.88
N SER A 137 7.66 -16.38 16.41
CA SER A 137 8.92 -16.17 17.15
C SER A 137 8.74 -15.52 18.53
N PHE A 138 7.63 -14.80 18.71
CA PHE A 138 7.38 -13.97 19.87
C PHE A 138 6.44 -14.63 20.88
N ASN A 139 5.96 -15.85 20.62
CA ASN A 139 5.06 -16.62 21.50
C ASN A 139 3.84 -15.81 22.00
N LEU A 140 3.27 -14.97 21.14
CA LEU A 140 2.12 -14.14 21.49
C LEU A 140 0.80 -14.94 21.48
N HIS A 141 -0.18 -14.42 22.21
CA HIS A 141 -1.57 -14.86 22.07
C HIS A 141 -2.13 -14.49 20.69
N SER A 142 -2.99 -15.36 20.14
CA SER A 142 -3.62 -15.16 18.82
C SER A 142 -4.38 -13.83 18.72
N SER A 143 -5.05 -13.39 19.78
CA SER A 143 -5.80 -12.12 19.82
C SER A 143 -4.93 -10.88 19.62
N GLU A 144 -3.68 -10.91 20.08
CA GLU A 144 -2.73 -9.79 19.89
C GLU A 144 -2.25 -9.74 18.45
N ILE A 145 -1.95 -10.90 17.86
CA ILE A 145 -1.60 -11.04 16.45
C ILE A 145 -2.77 -10.55 15.58
N ASP A 146 -3.99 -10.99 15.86
CA ASP A 146 -5.20 -10.57 15.14
C ASP A 146 -5.41 -9.07 15.17
N THR A 147 -5.24 -8.44 16.34
CA THR A 147 -5.35 -6.99 16.49
C THR A 147 -4.34 -6.26 15.60
N LYS A 148 -3.08 -6.73 15.59
CA LYS A 148 -2.00 -6.20 14.76
C LYS A 148 -2.30 -6.39 13.26
N LEU A 149 -2.80 -7.56 12.85
CA LEU A 149 -3.22 -7.83 11.47
C LEU A 149 -4.37 -6.93 11.03
N GLN A 150 -5.37 -6.67 11.88
CA GLN A 150 -6.45 -5.72 11.58
C GLN A 150 -5.92 -4.29 11.38
N HIS A 151 -4.94 -3.86 12.18
CA HIS A 151 -4.29 -2.57 11.98
C HIS A 151 -3.56 -2.48 10.62
N LEU A 152 -2.94 -3.57 10.16
CA LEU A 152 -2.28 -3.64 8.85
C LEU A 152 -3.30 -3.51 7.71
N ARG A 153 -4.40 -4.27 7.77
CA ARG A 153 -5.52 -4.17 6.79
C ARG A 153 -6.11 -2.77 6.76
N LYS A 154 -6.35 -2.16 7.93
CA LYS A 154 -6.86 -0.78 8.03
C LYS A 154 -5.90 0.24 7.44
N HIS A 155 -4.59 0.07 7.65
CA HIS A 155 -3.55 0.93 7.06
C HIS A 155 -3.57 0.86 5.53
N ALA A 156 -3.62 -0.35 4.96
CA ALA A 156 -3.71 -0.56 3.51
C ALA A 156 -4.96 0.14 2.93
N ARG A 157 -6.15 -0.07 3.52
CA ARG A 157 -7.38 0.61 3.09
C ARG A 157 -7.29 2.14 3.19
N LYS A 158 -6.67 2.68 4.24
CA LYS A 158 -6.47 4.13 4.39
C LYS A 158 -5.54 4.68 3.31
N LEU A 159 -4.48 3.95 2.98
CA LEU A 159 -3.55 4.29 1.91
C LEU A 159 -4.25 4.33 0.56
N LEU A 160 -5.07 3.32 0.24
CA LEU A 160 -5.88 3.29 -0.98
C LEU A 160 -6.74 4.54 -1.09
N LYS A 161 -7.52 4.83 -0.05
CA LYS A 161 -8.42 6.00 -0.03
C LYS A 161 -7.64 7.30 -0.24
N LYS A 162 -6.46 7.43 0.37
CA LYS A 162 -5.59 8.59 0.17
C LYS A 162 -5.14 8.70 -1.29
N LYS A 163 -4.66 7.61 -1.88
CA LYS A 163 -4.15 7.59 -3.26
C LYS A 163 -5.25 7.82 -4.29
N ALA A 164 -6.41 7.19 -4.13
CA ALA A 164 -7.58 7.43 -4.96
C ALA A 164 -8.03 8.90 -4.91
N ARG A 165 -8.08 9.52 -3.72
CA ARG A 165 -8.40 10.96 -3.60
C ARG A 165 -7.36 11.86 -4.26
N GLN A 166 -6.08 11.52 -4.17
CA GLN A 166 -5.02 12.25 -4.88
C GLN A 166 -5.16 12.12 -6.40
N ALA A 167 -5.56 10.95 -6.90
CA ALA A 167 -5.81 10.74 -8.31
C ALA A 167 -7.07 11.48 -8.79
N ALA A 168 -8.10 11.57 -7.94
CA ALA A 168 -9.37 12.26 -8.22
C ALA A 168 -9.32 13.79 -8.09
N ASP A 169 -8.13 14.38 -7.91
CA ASP A 169 -7.97 15.84 -7.98
C ASP A 169 -8.45 16.37 -9.34
N ALA A 170 -9.32 17.39 -9.32
CA ALA A 170 -10.01 17.86 -10.52
C ALA A 170 -9.05 18.26 -11.66
N ARG A 171 -7.90 18.89 -11.32
CA ARG A 171 -6.90 19.27 -12.31
C ARG A 171 -6.23 18.04 -12.93
N ARG A 172 -5.91 17.03 -12.12
CA ARG A 172 -5.34 15.77 -12.60
C ARG A 172 -6.34 14.97 -13.44
N VAL A 173 -7.61 14.91 -13.03
CA VAL A 173 -8.67 14.24 -13.78
C VAL A 173 -8.84 14.91 -15.14
N LEU A 174 -8.98 16.24 -15.18
CA LEU A 174 -9.12 16.99 -16.44
C LEU A 174 -7.92 16.79 -17.38
N MET A 175 -6.70 16.79 -16.84
CA MET A 175 -5.49 16.52 -17.62
C MET A 175 -5.55 15.13 -18.26
N ARG A 176 -5.86 14.08 -17.47
CA ARG A 176 -5.97 12.71 -18.00
C ARG A 176 -7.09 12.53 -19.00
N MET A 177 -8.22 13.20 -18.79
CA MET A 177 -9.32 13.24 -19.73
C MET A 177 -8.87 13.81 -21.08
N LYS A 178 -8.08 14.89 -21.08
CA LYS A 178 -7.50 15.48 -22.28
C LYS A 178 -6.46 14.57 -22.94
N ASP A 179 -5.58 13.95 -22.15
CA ASP A 179 -4.56 13.03 -22.66
C ASP A 179 -5.20 11.81 -23.34
N ARG A 180 -6.24 11.23 -22.72
CA ARG A 180 -7.01 10.12 -23.30
C ARG A 180 -7.76 10.54 -24.55
N PHE A 181 -8.44 11.67 -24.52
CA PHE A 181 -9.11 12.20 -25.71
C PHE A 181 -8.11 12.41 -26.84
N GLY A 182 -6.96 13.03 -26.55
CA GLY A 182 -5.88 13.26 -27.51
C GLY A 182 -5.36 11.98 -28.16
N ALA A 183 -5.11 10.94 -27.36
CA ALA A 183 -4.63 9.63 -27.82
C ALA A 183 -5.60 8.92 -28.76
N TYR A 184 -6.91 9.07 -28.55
CA TYR A 184 -7.95 8.43 -29.37
C TYR A 184 -8.50 9.33 -30.49
N SER A 185 -8.25 10.64 -30.43
CA SER A 185 -8.67 11.59 -31.47
C SER A 185 -7.74 11.59 -32.69
N ARG A 186 -8.22 12.23 -33.76
CA ARG A 186 -7.52 12.44 -35.04
C ARG A 186 -6.10 13.01 -34.91
N PHE A 187 -5.81 13.80 -33.86
CA PHE A 187 -4.47 14.37 -33.62
C PHE A 187 -3.38 13.29 -33.50
N SER A 188 -3.66 12.16 -32.86
CA SER A 188 -2.68 11.07 -32.70
C SER A 188 -2.50 10.26 -34.00
N GLN A 189 -3.58 10.10 -34.78
CA GLN A 189 -3.53 9.43 -36.08
C GLN A 189 -2.73 10.24 -37.11
N VAL A 190 -2.90 11.57 -37.14
CA VAL A 190 -2.14 12.50 -37.99
C VAL A 190 -0.65 12.53 -37.63
N LEU A 191 -0.31 12.50 -36.33
CA LEU A 191 1.09 12.43 -35.86
C LEU A 191 1.77 11.10 -36.24
N SER A 192 1.09 9.96 -36.10
CA SER A 192 1.63 8.65 -36.49
C SER A 192 1.89 8.50 -38.00
N HIS A 193 1.16 9.26 -38.83
CA HIS A 193 1.34 9.28 -40.29
C HIS A 193 2.48 10.18 -40.77
N TYR A 194 3.10 10.96 -39.88
CA TYR A 194 4.27 11.77 -40.23
C TYR A 194 5.58 10.96 -40.19
N GLU A 195 5.63 9.86 -39.44
CA GLU A 195 6.81 8.99 -39.34
C GLU A 195 6.89 7.93 -40.46
N ASN A 196 5.75 7.51 -41.01
CA ASN A 196 5.70 6.63 -42.17
C ASN A 196 5.14 7.42 -43.35
N SER A 197 6.02 7.88 -44.23
CA SER A 197 5.63 8.51 -45.49
C SER A 197 4.65 7.59 -46.24
N ILE A 198 3.41 8.04 -46.46
CA ILE A 198 2.63 7.91 -47.71
C ILE A 198 1.24 8.57 -47.53
N SER A 199 1.06 9.62 -48.33
CA SER A 199 -0.18 10.12 -48.95
C SER A 199 -1.41 10.44 -48.07
N TRP A 200 -1.52 11.72 -47.72
CA TRP A 200 -2.76 12.38 -47.28
C TRP A 200 -3.93 12.30 -48.28
N TYR A 201 -3.67 11.84 -49.52
CA TYR A 201 -4.67 11.74 -50.60
C TYR A 201 -5.46 10.43 -50.63
N ASN A 202 -5.06 9.39 -49.89
CA ASN A 202 -5.76 8.09 -49.89
C ASN A 202 -6.84 7.94 -48.79
N TRP A 203 -7.22 9.03 -48.12
CA TRP A 203 -8.15 9.05 -46.98
C TRP A 203 -9.64 8.98 -47.38
N THR A 204 -9.94 8.57 -48.62
CA THR A 204 -11.30 8.48 -49.19
C THR A 204 -11.91 7.08 -49.08
N GLU A 205 -11.73 6.40 -47.96
CA GLU A 205 -12.71 5.40 -47.50
C GLU A 205 -13.42 6.00 -46.30
N GLU A 206 -14.56 6.64 -46.55
CA GLU A 206 -15.60 7.09 -45.61
C GLU A 206 -15.27 7.01 -44.09
N ILE A 207 -14.21 7.70 -43.66
CA ILE A 207 -13.81 7.68 -42.25
C ILE A 207 -14.84 8.51 -41.49
N ASN A 208 -15.62 7.82 -40.66
CA ASN A 208 -16.66 8.43 -39.84
C ASN A 208 -16.02 9.25 -38.71
N LEU A 209 -15.79 10.53 -38.97
CA LEU A 209 -15.18 11.46 -38.02
C LEU A 209 -16.00 11.56 -36.73
N ASP A 210 -17.32 11.53 -36.84
CA ASP A 210 -18.23 11.59 -35.70
C ASP A 210 -18.06 10.36 -34.80
N GLU A 211 -17.78 9.19 -35.38
CA GLU A 211 -17.51 7.96 -34.63
C GLU A 211 -16.15 8.01 -33.90
N ILE A 212 -15.11 8.56 -34.54
CA ILE A 212 -13.80 8.75 -33.90
C ILE A 212 -13.90 9.71 -32.71
N GLU A 213 -14.56 10.85 -32.89
CA GLU A 213 -14.74 11.84 -31.83
C GLU A 213 -15.61 11.29 -30.69
N ARG A 214 -16.68 10.56 -31.01
CA ARG A 214 -17.52 9.87 -30.03
C ARG A 214 -16.71 8.84 -29.24
N ASN A 215 -15.87 8.04 -29.90
CA ASN A 215 -14.99 7.07 -29.23
C ASN A 215 -13.96 7.77 -28.33
N ALA A 216 -13.36 8.87 -28.78
CA ALA A 216 -12.42 9.65 -27.98
C ALA A 216 -13.10 10.29 -26.74
N LEU A 217 -14.33 10.80 -26.89
CA LEU A 217 -15.12 11.34 -25.80
C LEU A 217 -15.52 10.24 -24.79
N SER A 218 -15.95 9.08 -25.28
CA SER A 218 -16.25 7.90 -24.45
C SER A 218 -15.04 7.51 -23.58
N GLU A 219 -13.87 7.37 -24.18
CA GLU A 219 -12.64 7.03 -23.45
C GLU A 219 -12.23 8.11 -22.42
N SER A 220 -12.49 9.38 -22.73
CA SER A 220 -12.29 10.50 -21.80
C SER A 220 -13.26 10.45 -20.61
N LEU A 221 -14.55 10.24 -20.87
CA LEU A 221 -15.59 10.11 -19.83
C LEU A 221 -15.39 8.88 -18.95
N ARG A 222 -14.81 7.81 -19.47
CA ARG A 222 -14.43 6.65 -18.66
C ARG A 222 -13.47 7.02 -17.53
N ILE A 223 -12.46 7.86 -17.80
CA ILE A 223 -11.55 8.35 -16.76
C ILE A 223 -12.32 9.08 -15.66
N LEU A 224 -13.26 9.95 -16.05
CA LEU A 224 -14.08 10.68 -15.09
C LEU A 224 -14.93 9.73 -14.24
N SER A 225 -15.59 8.75 -14.86
CA SER A 225 -16.37 7.72 -14.16
C SER A 225 -15.52 6.95 -13.15
N ILE A 226 -14.32 6.51 -13.54
CA ILE A 226 -13.41 5.75 -12.66
C ILE A 226 -13.00 6.59 -11.46
N MET A 227 -12.73 7.89 -11.64
CA MET A 227 -12.21 8.78 -10.60
C MET A 227 -13.30 9.37 -9.70
N ALA A 228 -14.56 9.38 -10.15
CA ALA A 228 -15.69 9.98 -9.43
C ALA A 228 -16.07 9.21 -8.15
N ALA A 229 -15.79 7.91 -8.08
CA ALA A 229 -16.12 7.08 -6.93
C ALA A 229 -15.03 6.06 -6.61
N ILE A 230 -14.83 5.80 -5.31
CA ILE A 230 -13.91 4.77 -4.81
C ILE A 230 -14.68 3.44 -4.71
N ARG A 231 -14.54 2.58 -5.73
CA ARG A 231 -15.26 1.30 -5.85
C ARG A 231 -14.46 0.12 -5.28
N PHE A 232 -14.02 0.25 -4.03
CA PHE A 232 -13.28 -0.81 -3.35
C PHE A 232 -14.19 -1.87 -2.72
N ASP A 233 -15.39 -1.48 -2.26
CA ASP A 233 -16.32 -2.36 -1.53
C ASP A 233 -17.45 -2.92 -2.45
N GLU A 234 -17.26 -2.90 -3.78
CA GLU A 234 -18.21 -3.41 -4.80
C GLU A 234 -19.64 -2.87 -4.74
N MET A 235 -19.82 -1.68 -4.15
CA MET A 235 -21.11 -1.01 -4.15
C MET A 235 -21.45 -0.55 -5.58
N PRO A 236 -22.60 -0.96 -6.14
CA PRO A 236 -23.01 -0.52 -7.47
C PRO A 236 -23.34 0.97 -7.46
N ASP A 237 -23.00 1.66 -8.54
CA ASP A 237 -23.38 3.05 -8.79
C ASP A 237 -23.82 3.24 -10.24
N GLN A 238 -24.48 4.36 -10.50
CA GLN A 238 -24.99 4.74 -11.82
C GLN A 238 -24.15 5.85 -12.46
N ILE A 239 -22.98 6.17 -11.91
CA ILE A 239 -22.21 7.36 -12.31
C ILE A 239 -21.81 7.27 -13.78
N GLU A 240 -21.34 6.10 -14.23
CA GLU A 240 -21.00 5.88 -15.63
C GLU A 240 -22.20 6.14 -16.54
N ASN A 241 -23.33 5.49 -16.28
CA ASN A 241 -24.55 5.64 -17.08
C ASN A 241 -25.03 7.10 -17.14
N VAL A 242 -25.01 7.82 -16.02
CA VAL A 242 -25.40 9.23 -15.96
C VAL A 242 -24.42 10.11 -16.74
N LEU A 243 -23.11 9.88 -16.65
CA LEU A 243 -22.11 10.65 -17.38
C LEU A 243 -22.26 10.46 -18.89
N TYR A 244 -22.42 9.22 -19.34
CA TYR A 244 -22.56 8.91 -20.77
C TYR A 244 -23.86 9.47 -21.33
N SER A 245 -25.01 9.21 -20.69
CA SER A 245 -26.30 9.75 -21.15
C SER A 245 -26.35 11.28 -21.17
N SER A 246 -25.69 11.95 -20.22
CA SER A 246 -25.72 13.43 -20.16
C SER A 246 -24.79 14.11 -21.15
N LEU A 247 -23.66 13.46 -21.51
CA LEU A 247 -22.56 14.11 -22.23
C LEU A 247 -22.27 13.51 -23.61
N MET A 248 -22.76 12.31 -23.90
CA MET A 248 -22.64 11.66 -25.22
C MET A 248 -23.93 11.79 -26.02
N ASP A 249 -25.09 11.63 -25.36
CA ASP A 249 -26.40 11.72 -25.99
C ASP A 249 -26.87 13.19 -26.00
N GLY A 250 -26.15 14.03 -26.75
CA GLY A 250 -26.61 15.38 -27.03
C GLY A 250 -27.94 15.34 -27.78
N THR A 251 -29.04 15.70 -27.11
CA THR A 251 -30.27 16.12 -27.81
C THR A 251 -29.90 17.27 -28.74
N VAL A 252 -29.97 17.00 -30.05
CA VAL A 252 -30.07 18.03 -31.08
C VAL A 252 -31.36 18.80 -30.77
N LEU A 253 -31.25 19.92 -30.06
CA LEU A 253 -32.30 20.92 -30.05
C LEU A 253 -32.22 21.64 -31.40
N ASP A 254 -32.98 21.13 -32.38
CA ASP A 254 -33.24 21.88 -33.60
C ASP A 254 -33.87 23.24 -33.24
N PRO A 255 -33.44 24.35 -33.85
CA PRO A 255 -34.08 25.64 -33.62
C PRO A 255 -35.50 25.62 -34.21
N PRO A 256 -36.50 26.24 -33.54
CA PRO A 256 -37.86 26.32 -34.08
C PRO A 256 -37.85 27.13 -35.38
N ALA A 257 -38.56 26.59 -36.39
CA ALA A 257 -38.77 27.17 -37.70
C ALA A 257 -39.48 28.54 -37.67
#